data_AF-A0A1J5J0D6-F1
#
_entry.id   AF-A0A1J5J0D6-F1
#
_cell.length_a   1.000
_cell.length_b   1.000
_cell.length_c   1.000
_cell.angle_alpha   90.00
_cell.angle_beta   90.00
_cell.angle_gamma   90.00
#
_symmetry.space_group_name_H-M   'P 1'
#
loop_
_entity.id
_entity.type
_entity.pdbx_description
1 polymer ?
#
loop_
_entity_poly.entity_id
_entity_poly.type
_entity_poly.pdbx_seq_one_letter_code
_entity_poly.pdbx_strand_id
1 'polypeptide(L)'
;MTAQLKSLPGTFPLHEDKPFTSESEWVILKLLCRPLDSLADADAEELVQASGNQFTVQRCRELIAIVRISRLHGLGSWMARLLVEAGLNEHDVLHLEAAELCRRVNEHMGYSICNTATSRALEGLQTVWRSTATQAMKQEEQ
;
A
#
# COMPACT_ATOMS: atom_id res chain seq x y z
N MET A 1 -19.64 -10.49 5.51
CA MET A 1 -19.74 -9.75 6.79
C MET A 1 -18.44 -8.97 6.96
N THR A 2 -18.45 -7.68 6.65
CA THR A 2 -17.30 -6.79 6.85
C THR A 2 -17.16 -6.51 8.34
N ALA A 3 -16.26 -7.22 9.02
CA ALA A 3 -15.87 -6.85 10.37
C ALA A 3 -15.27 -5.44 10.29
N GLN A 4 -16.00 -4.44 10.79
CA GLN A 4 -15.43 -3.12 11.05
C GLN A 4 -14.28 -3.34 12.05
N LEU A 5 -13.06 -3.43 11.53
CA LEU A 5 -11.81 -3.33 12.29
C LEU A 5 -11.74 -1.91 12.85
N LYS A 6 -12.55 -1.64 13.88
CA LYS A 6 -12.43 -0.42 14.69
C LYS A 6 -11.00 -0.45 15.25
N SER A 7 -10.23 0.58 14.91
CA SER A 7 -8.87 0.77 15.43
C SER A 7 -8.86 0.55 16.94
N LEU A 8 -8.09 -0.42 17.41
CA LEU A 8 -7.89 -0.60 18.85
C LEU A 8 -7.24 0.68 19.41
N PRO A 9 -7.69 1.19 20.57
CA PRO A 9 -7.12 2.42 21.12
C PRO A 9 -5.60 2.31 21.25
N GLY A 10 -4.89 3.31 20.72
CA GLY A 10 -3.42 3.34 20.70
C GLY A 10 -2.76 2.52 19.59
N THR A 11 -3.50 1.89 18.68
CA THR A 11 -2.94 1.21 17.50
C THR A 11 -2.97 2.14 16.29
N PHE A 12 -1.93 2.11 15.45
CA PHE A 12 -1.94 2.85 14.19
C PHE A 12 -3.13 2.40 13.32
N PRO A 13 -3.88 3.30 12.69
CA PRO A 13 -5.09 2.96 11.95
C PRO A 13 -4.76 2.36 10.58
N LEU A 14 -4.49 1.06 10.56
CA LEU A 14 -4.06 0.33 9.35
C LEU A 14 -5.03 0.44 8.17
N HIS A 15 -6.33 0.67 8.42
CA HIS A 15 -7.38 0.73 7.39
C HIS A 15 -7.68 2.15 6.90
N GLU A 16 -7.06 3.18 7.47
CA GLU A 16 -7.39 4.57 7.15
C GLU A 16 -6.83 4.99 5.78
N ASP A 17 -7.69 5.62 5.00
CA ASP A 17 -7.32 6.21 3.72
C ASP A 17 -6.96 7.68 3.86
N LYS A 18 -5.85 8.07 3.21
CA LYS A 18 -5.43 9.47 3.10
C LYS A 18 -4.95 9.78 1.69
N PRO A 19 -5.16 11.01 1.20
CA PRO A 19 -4.55 11.43 -0.06
C PRO A 19 -3.03 11.24 -0.04
N PHE A 20 -2.51 10.58 -1.08
CA PHE A 20 -1.08 10.31 -1.26
C PHE A 20 -0.50 10.96 -2.53
N THR A 21 -1.32 11.74 -3.23
CA THR A 21 -0.92 12.64 -4.32
C THR A 21 -1.05 14.09 -3.90
N SER A 22 -0.19 14.96 -4.40
CA SER A 22 -0.44 16.40 -4.39
C SER A 22 -1.56 16.79 -5.36
N GLU A 23 -2.03 18.03 -5.26
CA GLU A 23 -3.08 18.55 -6.13
C GLU A 23 -2.67 18.54 -7.62
N SER A 24 -1.42 18.93 -7.92
CA SER A 24 -0.90 18.93 -9.29
C SER A 24 -0.83 17.52 -9.87
N GLU A 25 -0.31 16.56 -9.10
CA GLU A 25 -0.26 15.14 -9.50
C GLU A 25 -1.66 14.59 -9.80
N TRP A 26 -2.63 14.90 -8.94
CA TRP A 26 -4.01 14.49 -9.12
C TRP A 26 -4.65 15.12 -10.37
N VAL A 27 -4.41 16.40 -10.65
CA VAL A 27 -4.88 17.06 -11.88
C VAL A 27 -4.28 16.41 -13.12
N ILE A 28 -2.96 16.12 -13.13
CA ILE A 28 -2.31 15.47 -14.26
C ILE A 28 -2.95 14.10 -14.51
N LEU A 29 -3.09 13.27 -13.49
CA LEU A 29 -3.71 11.95 -13.62
C LEU A 29 -5.14 12.02 -14.18
N LYS A 30 -5.91 13.02 -13.78
CA LYS A 30 -7.24 13.28 -14.33
C LYS A 30 -7.21 13.64 -15.82
N LEU A 31 -6.29 14.51 -16.23
CA LEU A 31 -6.12 14.90 -17.63
C LEU A 31 -5.69 13.73 -18.51
N LEU A 32 -4.93 12.79 -17.94
CA LEU A 32 -4.54 11.53 -18.60
C LEU A 32 -5.65 10.47 -18.61
N CYS A 33 -6.83 10.76 -18.02
CA CYS A 33 -7.89 9.78 -17.80
C CYS A 33 -7.43 8.52 -17.04
N ARG A 34 -6.44 8.67 -16.14
CA ARG A 34 -5.87 7.60 -15.32
C ARG A 34 -6.32 7.77 -13.86
N PRO A 35 -7.46 7.19 -13.44
CA PRO A 35 -7.84 7.20 -12.03
C PRO A 35 -6.81 6.44 -11.19
N LEU A 36 -6.65 6.79 -9.91
CA LEU A 36 -5.62 6.21 -9.02
C LEU A 36 -5.66 4.68 -9.01
N ASP A 37 -6.84 4.09 -8.93
CA ASP A 37 -6.99 2.63 -8.89
C ASP A 37 -6.46 1.94 -10.15
N SER A 38 -6.46 2.62 -11.30
CA SER A 38 -5.92 2.07 -12.56
C SER A 38 -4.39 1.99 -12.59
N LEU A 39 -3.70 2.66 -11.65
CA LEU A 39 -2.24 2.72 -11.65
C LEU A 39 -1.59 1.40 -11.24
N ALA A 40 -2.27 0.52 -10.52
CA ALA A 40 -1.65 -0.73 -10.10
C ALA A 40 -1.13 -1.57 -11.27
N ASP A 41 -1.76 -1.45 -12.43
CA ASP A 41 -1.46 -2.23 -13.63
C ASP A 41 -0.67 -1.39 -14.66
N ALA A 42 -0.25 -0.18 -14.29
CA ALA A 42 0.49 0.72 -15.15
C ALA A 42 2.00 0.43 -15.15
N ASP A 43 2.67 0.85 -16.22
CA ASP A 43 4.12 0.96 -16.28
C ASP A 43 4.58 2.38 -15.92
N ALA A 44 5.70 2.49 -15.19
CA ALA A 44 6.19 3.77 -14.71
C ALA A 44 6.77 4.63 -15.84
N GLU A 45 7.47 4.04 -16.80
CA GLU A 45 8.05 4.77 -17.93
C GLU A 45 6.94 5.28 -18.86
N GLU A 46 5.96 4.42 -19.15
CA GLU A 46 4.77 4.81 -19.93
C GLU A 46 4.01 5.97 -19.28
N LEU A 47 3.84 5.93 -17.95
CA LEU A 47 3.14 6.98 -17.21
C LEU A 47 3.89 8.31 -17.25
N VAL A 48 5.22 8.28 -17.14
CA VAL A 48 6.07 9.47 -17.31
C VAL A 48 5.91 10.06 -18.71
N GLN A 49 5.99 9.22 -19.75
CA GLN A 49 5.83 9.68 -21.14
C GLN A 49 4.43 10.27 -21.39
N ALA A 50 3.38 9.58 -20.94
CA ALA A 50 2.01 10.04 -21.08
C ALA A 50 1.79 11.39 -20.37
N SER A 51 2.44 11.59 -19.23
CA SER A 51 2.37 12.86 -18.48
C SER A 51 3.14 14.02 -19.10
N GLY A 52 3.87 13.81 -20.19
CA GLY A 52 4.77 14.83 -20.74
C GLY A 52 5.94 15.14 -19.80
N ASN A 53 6.47 14.12 -19.11
CA ASN A 53 7.54 14.20 -18.12
C ASN A 53 7.23 15.10 -16.90
N GLN A 54 5.95 15.28 -16.58
CA GLN A 54 5.52 16.00 -15.37
C GLN A 54 5.72 15.17 -14.09
N PHE A 55 5.75 13.84 -14.22
CA PHE A 55 6.20 12.94 -13.17
C PHE A 55 7.64 12.49 -13.41
N THR A 56 8.33 12.14 -12.32
CA THR A 56 9.56 11.34 -12.40
C THR A 56 9.21 9.86 -12.41
N VAL A 57 10.08 9.02 -13.00
CA VAL A 57 9.91 7.55 -13.00
C VAL A 57 9.82 7.02 -11.58
N GLN A 58 10.64 7.55 -10.67
CA GLN A 58 10.64 7.17 -9.27
C GLN A 58 9.28 7.45 -8.61
N ARG A 59 8.72 8.63 -8.85
CA ARG A 59 7.41 8.99 -8.30
C ARG A 59 6.28 8.14 -8.88
N CYS A 60 6.33 7.82 -10.18
CA CYS A 60 5.39 6.88 -10.79
C CYS A 60 5.47 5.50 -10.13
N ARG A 61 6.68 4.97 -9.88
CA ARG A 61 6.88 3.70 -9.18
C ARG A 61 6.29 3.73 -7.76
N GLU A 62 6.49 4.82 -7.03
CA GLU A 62 5.89 5.00 -5.71
C GLU A 62 4.36 4.97 -5.78
N LEU A 63 3.74 5.74 -6.68
CA LEU A 63 2.27 5.78 -6.83
C LEU A 63 1.71 4.39 -7.18
N ILE A 64 2.35 3.69 -8.12
CA ILE A 64 1.96 2.32 -8.50
C ILE A 64 2.06 1.37 -7.29
N ALA A 65 3.17 1.43 -6.55
CA ALA A 65 3.39 0.59 -5.37
C ALA A 65 2.36 0.88 -4.25
N ILE A 66 2.05 2.15 -4.00
CA ILE A 66 1.04 2.55 -3.00
C ILE A 66 -0.32 1.95 -3.38
N VAL A 67 -0.73 2.10 -4.64
CA VAL A 67 -2.02 1.58 -5.12
C VAL A 67 -2.07 0.04 -5.05
N ARG A 68 -0.99 -0.65 -5.43
CA ARG A 68 -0.91 -2.12 -5.30
C ARG A 68 -1.07 -2.55 -3.84
N ILE A 69 -0.28 -1.97 -2.94
CA ILE A 69 -0.31 -2.30 -1.52
C ILE A 69 -1.68 -1.96 -0.90
N SER A 70 -2.31 -0.84 -1.28
CA SER A 70 -3.64 -0.48 -0.77
C SER A 70 -4.78 -1.37 -1.29
N ARG A 71 -4.54 -2.19 -2.33
CA ARG A 71 -5.50 -3.24 -2.75
C ARG A 71 -5.52 -4.43 -1.78
N LEU A 72 -4.54 -4.56 -0.88
CA LEU A 72 -4.54 -5.59 0.16
C LEU A 72 -5.66 -5.31 1.16
N HIS A 73 -6.65 -6.19 1.20
CA HIS A 73 -7.85 -5.99 2.00
C HIS A 73 -7.54 -5.71 3.48
N GLY A 74 -8.06 -4.60 4.00
CA GLY A 74 -7.86 -4.15 5.39
C GLY A 74 -6.68 -3.20 5.59
N LEU A 75 -5.91 -2.92 4.54
CA LEU A 75 -4.83 -1.94 4.53
C LEU A 75 -5.23 -0.70 3.71
N GLY A 76 -5.31 0.45 4.38
CA GLY A 76 -5.64 1.72 3.75
C GLY A 76 -4.43 2.38 3.09
N SER A 77 -4.70 3.35 2.23
CA SER A 77 -3.68 4.10 1.50
C SER A 77 -2.67 4.84 2.39
N TRP A 78 -3.03 5.17 3.64
CA TRP A 78 -2.09 5.83 4.54
C TRP A 78 -0.94 4.90 4.95
N MET A 79 -1.25 3.68 5.39
CA MET A 79 -0.20 2.72 5.75
C MET A 79 0.56 2.24 4.51
N ALA A 80 -0.13 2.05 3.39
CA ALA A 80 0.51 1.70 2.12
C ALA A 80 1.58 2.72 1.71
N ARG A 81 1.25 4.02 1.82
CA ARG A 81 2.20 5.10 1.59
C ARG A 81 3.44 5.02 2.50
N LEU A 82 3.24 4.83 3.80
CA LEU A 82 4.35 4.77 4.75
C LEU A 82 5.28 3.58 4.50
N LEU A 83 4.74 2.43 4.07
CA LEU A 83 5.52 1.27 3.69
C LEU A 83 6.40 1.57 2.47
N VAL A 84 5.83 2.19 1.43
CA VAL A 84 6.56 2.58 0.22
C VAL A 84 7.64 3.62 0.50
N GLU A 85 7.33 4.65 1.30
CA GLU A 85 8.30 5.67 1.72
C GLU A 85 9.46 5.05 2.53
N ALA A 86 9.19 3.98 3.30
CA ALA A 86 10.20 3.16 3.97
C ALA A 86 10.96 2.18 3.04
N GLY A 87 10.75 2.26 1.73
CA GLY A 87 11.44 1.45 0.72
C GLY A 87 10.90 0.02 0.55
N LEU A 88 9.69 -0.26 1.04
CA LEU A 88 9.05 -1.57 0.94
C LEU A 88 8.15 -1.66 -0.28
N ASN A 89 8.13 -2.83 -0.91
CA ASN A 89 7.22 -3.14 -2.01
C ASN A 89 6.15 -4.16 -1.60
N GLU A 90 5.22 -4.47 -2.51
CA GLU A 90 4.13 -5.42 -2.27
C GLU A 90 4.62 -6.81 -1.86
N HIS A 91 5.69 -7.31 -2.49
CA HIS A 91 6.28 -8.60 -2.15
C HIS A 91 6.81 -8.59 -0.71
N ASP A 92 7.50 -7.52 -0.29
CA ASP A 92 7.98 -7.39 1.08
C ASP A 92 6.81 -7.39 2.09
N VAL A 93 5.72 -6.69 1.76
CA VAL A 93 4.52 -6.61 2.61
C VAL A 93 3.85 -7.97 2.80
N LEU A 94 3.96 -8.88 1.82
CA LEU A 94 3.39 -10.23 1.90
C LEU A 94 4.30 -11.24 2.63
N HIS A 95 5.62 -11.06 2.52
CA HIS A 95 6.59 -12.09 2.89
C HIS A 95 7.48 -11.75 4.08
N LEU A 96 7.73 -10.48 4.39
CA LEU A 96 8.45 -10.10 5.61
C LEU A 96 7.54 -10.20 6.84
N GLU A 97 8.17 -10.37 8.00
CA GLU A 97 7.46 -10.35 9.28
C GLU A 97 6.85 -8.95 9.55
N ALA A 98 5.62 -8.92 10.07
CA ALA A 98 4.94 -7.66 10.38
C ALA A 98 5.73 -6.75 11.34
N ALA A 99 6.48 -7.34 12.28
CA ALA A 99 7.36 -6.59 13.17
C ALA A 99 8.50 -5.87 12.42
N GLU A 100 9.08 -6.52 11.41
CA GLU A 100 10.13 -5.95 10.57
C GLU A 100 9.60 -4.81 9.70
N LEU A 101 8.41 -4.96 9.12
CA LEU A 101 7.74 -3.90 8.37
C LEU A 101 7.50 -2.67 9.26
N CYS A 102 6.92 -2.87 10.45
CA CYS A 102 6.68 -1.81 11.41
C CYS A 102 7.98 -1.13 11.90
N ARG A 103 9.06 -1.89 12.08
CA ARG A 103 10.37 -1.36 12.45
C ARG A 103 10.90 -0.41 11.37
N ARG A 104 10.91 -0.83 10.11
CA ARG A 104 11.39 0.00 8.99
C ARG A 104 10.58 1.28 8.81
N VAL A 105 9.26 1.19 8.97
CA VAL A 105 8.38 2.37 8.97
C VAL A 105 8.74 3.33 10.10
N ASN A 106 8.92 2.84 11.34
CA ASN A 106 9.32 3.68 12.47
C ASN A 106 10.70 4.33 12.26
N GLU A 107 11.65 3.59 11.69
CA GLU A 107 12.99 4.11 11.36
C GLU A 107 12.92 5.21 10.31
N HIS A 108 12.14 5.02 9.25
CA HIS A 108 11.92 6.04 8.23
C HIS A 108 11.30 7.31 8.82
N MET A 109 10.29 7.17 9.70
CA MET A 109 9.62 8.30 10.33
C MET A 109 10.46 9.00 11.40
N GLY A 110 11.46 8.33 11.96
CA GLY A 110 12.27 8.83 13.08
C GLY A 110 11.57 8.77 14.45
N TYR A 111 10.39 8.13 14.54
CA TYR A 111 9.66 7.91 15.80
C TYR A 111 8.72 6.71 15.69
N SER A 112 8.30 6.17 16.85
CA SER A 112 7.50 4.94 16.92
C SER A 112 6.00 5.20 16.66
N ILE A 113 5.58 5.16 15.40
CA ILE A 113 4.15 5.17 15.03
C ILE A 113 3.51 3.79 15.09
N CYS A 114 4.24 2.75 14.70
CA CYS A 114 3.82 1.37 14.73
C CYS A 114 4.30 0.73 16.03
N ASN A 115 3.39 0.48 16.95
CA ASN A 115 3.68 -0.25 18.18
C ASN A 115 3.42 -1.77 18.04
N THR A 116 3.66 -2.52 19.11
CA THR A 116 3.42 -3.97 19.15
C THR A 116 2.00 -4.37 18.76
N ALA A 117 1.00 -3.57 19.13
CA ALA A 117 -0.39 -3.82 18.75
C ALA A 117 -0.61 -3.65 17.25
N THR A 118 0.07 -2.66 16.64
CA THR A 118 0.07 -2.44 15.19
C THR A 118 0.70 -3.62 14.46
N SER A 119 1.84 -4.13 14.93
CA SER A 119 2.50 -5.30 14.33
C SER A 119 1.62 -6.55 14.39
N ARG A 120 0.96 -6.80 15.52
CA ARG A 120 0.00 -7.93 15.66
C ARG A 120 -1.21 -7.79 14.74
N ALA A 121 -1.75 -6.58 14.60
CA ALA A 121 -2.86 -6.32 13.69
C ALA A 121 -2.44 -6.56 12.23
N LEU A 122 -1.25 -6.11 11.84
CA LEU A 122 -0.69 -6.32 10.50
C LEU A 122 -0.41 -7.81 10.23
N GLU A 123 0.12 -8.54 11.21
CA GLU A 123 0.33 -9.99 11.12
C GLU A 123 -0.99 -10.76 10.90
N GLY A 124 -2.07 -10.32 11.57
CA GLY A 124 -3.42 -10.83 11.34
C GLY A 124 -3.87 -10.64 9.89
N LEU A 125 -3.65 -9.45 9.33
CA LEU A 125 -3.97 -9.17 7.92
C LEU A 125 -3.15 -10.04 6.96
N GLN A 126 -1.83 -10.14 7.17
CA GLN A 126 -0.94 -10.98 6.36
C GLN A 126 -1.36 -12.45 6.35
N THR A 127 -1.83 -12.97 7.49
CA THR A 127 -2.34 -14.34 7.59
C THR A 127 -3.56 -14.55 6.70
N VAL A 128 -4.49 -13.59 6.68
CA VAL A 128 -5.65 -13.62 5.79
C VAL A 128 -5.20 -13.60 4.33
N TRP A 129 -4.34 -12.67 3.93
CA TRP A 129 -3.89 -12.54 2.54
C TRP A 129 -3.21 -13.82 2.01
N ARG A 130 -2.31 -14.41 2.79
CA ARG A 130 -1.64 -15.67 2.43
C ARG A 130 -2.62 -16.84 2.31
N SER A 131 -3.63 -16.89 3.18
CA SER A 131 -4.67 -17.94 3.12
C SER A 131 -5.55 -17.79 1.89
N THR A 132 -5.93 -16.56 1.52
CA THR A 132 -6.74 -16.28 0.32
C THR A 132 -5.97 -16.62 -0.95
N ALA A 133 -4.69 -16.25 -1.04
CA ALA A 133 -3.83 -16.60 -2.17
C ALA A 133 -3.73 -18.12 -2.36
N THR A 134 -3.56 -18.86 -1.26
CA THR A 134 -3.50 -20.34 -1.29
C THR A 134 -4.80 -20.97 -1.76
N GLN A 135 -5.95 -20.37 -1.45
CA GLN A 135 -7.26 -20.87 -1.88
C GLN A 135 -7.54 -20.59 -3.37
N ALA A 136 -7.14 -19.43 -3.88
CA ALA A 136 -7.29 -19.09 -5.29
C ALA A 136 -6.53 -20.09 -6.20
N MET A 137 -5.28 -20.43 -5.84
CA MET A 137 -4.48 -21.40 -6.60
C MET A 137 -5.12 -22.80 -6.68
N LYS A 138 -5.82 -23.25 -5.63
CA LYS A 138 -6.48 -24.56 -5.61
C LYS A 138 -7.76 -24.62 -6.45
N GLN A 139 -8.36 -23.47 -6.78
CA GLN A 139 -9.59 -23.38 -7.58
C GLN A 139 -9.29 -23.31 -9.08
N GLU A 140 -8.11 -22.85 -9.49
CA GLU A 140 -7.69 -22.80 -10.90
C GLU A 140 -7.16 -24.15 -11.42
N GLU A 141 -6.82 -25.09 -10.52
CA GLU A 141 -6.40 -26.45 -10.85
C GLU A 141 -7.58 -27.46 -10.99
N GLN A 142 -8.83 -27.01 -10.87
CA GLN A 142 -10.06 -27.80 -11.04
C GLN A 142 -10.85 -27.39 -12.28
#